data_AF-A0A0H2YZJ3-F1
#
_entry.id   AF-A0A0H2YZJ3-F1
#
_cell.length_a   1.000
_cell.length_b   1.000
_cell.length_c   1.000
_cell.angle_alpha   90.00
_cell.angle_beta   90.00
_cell.angle_gamma   90.00
#
_symmetry.space_group_name_H-M   'P 1'
#
loop_
_entity.id
_entity.type
_entity.pdbx_description
1 polymer ?
#
loop_
_entity_poly.entity_id
_entity_poly.type
_entity_poly.pdbx_seq_one_letter_code
_entity_poly.pdbx_strand_id
1 'polypeptide(L)'
;MNINYPAEYEIGDIVFTCIGATLFGQISAASNCWSNHVGIIIGHNGEDFLVAESRVPLSTITTLSRFIKRSANQRYAIKRLDAGLTEQQKQRIVEQVPSRLRKLYHTGFKYESSRQFCSKFVFDIYKEALCIPVGEIETFGELLNSNPNAKLTFWKFWFLGSIPWERKTVTPASLWHHPGLVLIHAVGVETPQPELTEAV
;
A
#
# COMPACT_ATOMS: atom_id res chain seq x y z
N MET A 1 7.40 -23.72 10.96
CA MET A 1 8.50 -23.82 9.98
C MET A 1 8.88 -22.42 9.57
N ASN A 2 10.10 -21.96 9.77
CA ASN A 2 10.45 -20.58 9.41
C ASN A 2 10.38 -20.40 7.90
N ILE A 3 9.62 -19.41 7.44
CA ILE A 3 9.57 -19.06 6.02
C ILE A 3 10.85 -18.29 5.70
N ASN A 4 11.63 -18.79 4.76
CA ASN A 4 12.84 -18.12 4.32
C ASN A 4 12.50 -17.15 3.19
N TYR A 5 12.60 -15.86 3.47
CA TYR A 5 12.43 -14.80 2.48
C TYR A 5 13.79 -14.43 1.85
N PRO A 6 13.81 -14.01 0.58
CA PRO A 6 15.06 -13.75 -0.15
C PRO A 6 15.81 -12.47 0.29
N ALA A 7 15.23 -11.69 1.19
CA ALA A 7 15.85 -10.50 1.78
C ALA A 7 15.37 -10.33 3.23
N GLU A 8 16.14 -9.59 4.02
CA GLU A 8 15.77 -9.26 5.39
C GLU A 8 14.75 -8.11 5.41
N TYR A 9 13.56 -8.41 5.91
CA TYR A 9 12.50 -7.41 6.09
C TYR A 9 12.47 -6.87 7.51
N GLU A 10 12.01 -5.64 7.64
CA GLU A 10 12.03 -4.90 8.89
C GLU A 10 10.65 -4.31 9.22
N ILE A 11 10.45 -4.00 10.50
CA ILE A 11 9.31 -3.21 10.94
C ILE A 11 9.31 -1.87 10.19
N GLY A 12 8.18 -1.52 9.60
CA GLY A 12 7.99 -0.34 8.78
C GLY A 12 7.98 -0.64 7.29
N ASP A 13 8.56 -1.75 6.83
CA ASP A 13 8.55 -2.09 5.41
C ASP A 13 7.12 -2.15 4.86
N ILE A 14 6.90 -1.50 3.73
CA ILE A 14 5.61 -1.43 3.06
C ILE A 14 5.54 -2.57 2.04
N VAL A 15 4.52 -3.42 2.19
CA VAL A 15 4.26 -4.56 1.33
C VAL A 15 3.21 -4.18 0.31
N PHE A 16 3.56 -4.24 -0.97
CA PHE A 16 2.68 -3.98 -2.11
C PHE A 16 2.22 -5.30 -2.74
N THR A 17 0.94 -5.40 -3.07
CA THR A 17 0.34 -6.56 -3.74
C THR A 17 -0.76 -6.13 -4.71
N CYS A 18 -1.25 -7.07 -5.52
CA CYS A 18 -2.37 -6.84 -6.42
C CYS A 18 -3.44 -7.91 -6.22
N ILE A 19 -4.55 -7.53 -5.61
CA ILE A 19 -5.71 -8.40 -5.47
C ILE A 19 -6.36 -8.57 -6.84
N GLY A 20 -6.41 -9.82 -7.32
CA GLY A 20 -6.83 -10.18 -8.68
C GLY A 20 -8.34 -10.11 -8.96
N ALA A 21 -9.16 -9.58 -8.05
CA ALA A 21 -10.57 -9.40 -8.36
C ALA A 21 -10.73 -8.28 -9.40
N THR A 22 -11.56 -8.52 -10.43
CA THR A 22 -11.83 -7.59 -11.54
C THR A 22 -12.14 -6.17 -11.06
N LEU A 23 -12.81 -6.08 -9.91
CA LEU A 23 -13.18 -4.86 -9.21
C LEU A 23 -11.97 -4.01 -8.75
N PHE A 24 -10.94 -4.66 -8.21
CA PHE A 24 -9.75 -3.97 -7.70
C PHE A 24 -8.71 -3.70 -8.81
N GLY A 25 -8.76 -4.46 -9.90
CA GLY A 25 -7.89 -4.21 -11.08
C GLY A 25 -8.10 -2.82 -11.70
N GLN A 26 -9.31 -2.26 -11.61
CA GLN A 26 -9.59 -0.90 -12.10
C GLN A 26 -8.95 0.21 -11.24
N ILE A 27 -8.65 -0.08 -9.96
CA ILE A 27 -7.94 0.86 -9.07
C ILE A 27 -6.47 0.98 -9.51
N SER A 28 -5.82 -0.16 -9.77
CA SER A 28 -4.48 -0.20 -10.37
C SER A 28 -4.44 0.53 -11.71
N ALA A 29 -5.42 0.25 -12.58
CA ALA A 29 -5.50 0.86 -13.90
C ALA A 29 -5.70 2.38 -13.83
N ALA A 30 -6.48 2.91 -12.87
CA ALA A 30 -6.71 4.34 -12.71
C ALA A 30 -5.49 5.08 -12.15
N SER A 31 -4.66 4.41 -11.36
CA SER A 31 -3.50 5.02 -10.70
C SER A 31 -2.16 4.74 -11.40
N ASN A 32 -2.21 4.18 -12.62
CA ASN A 32 -1.05 3.77 -13.42
C ASN A 32 -0.01 2.97 -12.61
N CYS A 33 -0.48 2.07 -11.75
CA CYS A 33 0.35 1.28 -10.86
C CYS A 33 -0.15 -0.16 -10.81
N TRP A 34 0.76 -1.12 -10.80
CA TRP A 34 0.42 -2.54 -10.71
C TRP A 34 -0.21 -2.92 -9.36
N SER A 35 0.09 -2.18 -8.30
CA SER A 35 -0.40 -2.44 -6.95
C SER A 35 -1.78 -1.82 -6.75
N ASN A 36 -2.69 -2.56 -6.10
CA ASN A 36 -3.97 -2.03 -5.62
C ASN A 36 -4.18 -2.28 -4.12
N HIS A 37 -3.20 -2.88 -3.45
CA HIS A 37 -3.30 -3.21 -2.05
C HIS A 37 -1.95 -3.14 -1.36
N VAL A 38 -1.97 -2.57 -0.15
CA VAL A 38 -0.76 -2.38 0.65
C VAL A 38 -0.99 -2.76 2.11
N GLY A 39 0.09 -3.14 2.77
CA GLY A 39 0.19 -3.36 4.20
C GLY A 39 1.56 -2.93 4.72
N ILE A 40 1.75 -3.00 6.03
CA ILE A 40 3.01 -2.62 6.68
C ILE A 40 3.49 -3.76 7.58
N ILE A 41 4.78 -4.08 7.54
CA ILE A 41 5.39 -5.07 8.42
C ILE A 41 5.52 -4.47 9.82
N ILE A 42 5.07 -5.22 10.82
CA ILE A 42 4.99 -4.77 12.22
C ILE A 42 5.73 -5.69 13.20
N GLY A 43 6.41 -6.72 12.69
CA GLY A 43 7.21 -7.64 13.48
C GLY A 43 7.28 -9.03 12.86
N HIS A 44 7.79 -9.98 13.63
CA HIS A 44 7.93 -11.37 13.26
C HIS A 44 7.48 -12.25 14.44
N ASN A 45 6.68 -13.29 14.18
CA ASN A 45 6.13 -14.14 15.25
C ASN A 45 6.98 -15.39 15.56
N GLY A 46 8.20 -15.45 15.01
CA GLY A 46 9.09 -16.60 15.06
C GLY A 46 8.99 -17.51 13.84
N GLU A 47 7.89 -17.45 13.08
CA GLU A 47 7.65 -18.28 11.89
C GLU A 47 7.58 -17.46 10.59
N ASP A 48 6.88 -16.32 10.64
CA ASP A 48 6.60 -15.44 9.50
C ASP A 48 6.53 -13.96 9.96
N PHE A 49 6.71 -13.05 9.01
CA PHE A 49 6.47 -11.63 9.23
C PHE A 49 4.98 -11.33 9.42
N LEU A 50 4.69 -10.37 10.28
CA LEU A 50 3.33 -9.90 10.55
C LEU A 50 3.07 -8.62 9.76
N VAL A 51 1.99 -8.60 8.99
CA VAL A 51 1.55 -7.47 8.17
C VAL A 51 0.25 -6.92 8.74
N ALA A 52 0.27 -5.65 9.14
CA ALA A 52 -0.95 -4.91 9.46
C ALA A 52 -1.54 -4.30 8.18
N GLU A 53 -2.84 -4.44 8.00
CA GLU A 53 -3.53 -3.99 6.79
C GLU A 53 -4.96 -3.53 7.08
N SER A 54 -5.47 -2.65 6.23
CA SER A 54 -6.92 -2.43 6.10
C SER A 54 -7.43 -3.17 4.88
N ARG A 55 -8.38 -4.09 5.07
CA ARG A 55 -9.03 -4.86 3.99
C ARG A 55 -10.52 -5.03 4.26
N VAL A 56 -11.28 -5.47 3.26
CA VAL A 56 -12.71 -5.78 3.44
C VAL A 56 -12.87 -7.05 4.31
N PRO A 57 -13.79 -7.06 5.30
CA PRO A 57 -14.58 -5.92 5.79
C PRO A 57 -13.87 -5.08 6.87
N LEU A 58 -12.86 -5.63 7.54
CA LEU A 58 -12.20 -5.03 8.70
C LEU A 58 -10.67 -5.04 8.58
N SER A 59 -10.03 -4.00 9.10
CA SER A 59 -8.58 -3.97 9.30
C SER A 59 -8.12 -5.03 10.30
N THR A 60 -6.94 -5.61 10.04
CA THR A 60 -6.45 -6.78 10.74
C THR A 60 -4.92 -6.89 10.67
N ILE A 61 -4.38 -7.89 11.38
CA ILE A 61 -3.01 -8.36 11.22
C ILE A 61 -3.08 -9.74 10.56
N THR A 62 -2.25 -9.97 9.57
CA THR A 62 -2.08 -11.26 8.94
C THR A 62 -0.59 -11.61 8.85
N THR A 63 -0.27 -12.81 8.39
CA THR A 63 1.12 -13.18 8.11
C THR A 63 1.48 -12.79 6.67
N LEU A 64 2.75 -12.47 6.41
CA LEU A 64 3.20 -12.02 5.10
C LEU A 64 2.92 -13.07 4.02
N SER A 65 3.13 -14.35 4.30
CA SER A 65 2.77 -15.44 3.39
C SER A 65 1.29 -15.44 3.00
N ARG A 66 0.38 -15.23 3.97
CA ARG A 66 -1.07 -15.13 3.72
C ARG A 66 -1.44 -13.85 3.00
N PHE A 67 -0.72 -12.76 3.25
CA PHE A 67 -0.87 -11.50 2.53
C PHE A 67 -0.53 -11.69 1.05
N ILE A 68 0.65 -12.26 0.74
CA ILE A 68 1.14 -12.54 -0.61
C ILE A 68 0.23 -13.54 -1.34
N LYS A 69 -0.26 -14.57 -0.66
CA LYS A 69 -1.14 -15.60 -1.25
C LYS A 69 -2.44 -15.04 -1.86
N ARG A 70 -2.91 -13.87 -1.41
CA ARG A 70 -4.08 -13.18 -1.99
C ARG A 70 -3.76 -12.37 -3.24
N SER A 71 -2.47 -12.13 -3.51
CA SER A 71 -2.01 -11.41 -4.68
C SER A 71 -2.12 -12.28 -5.92
N ALA A 72 -2.53 -11.67 -7.03
CA ALA A 72 -2.55 -12.31 -8.34
C ALA A 72 -1.15 -12.80 -8.70
N ASN A 73 -1.04 -14.07 -9.12
CA ASN A 73 0.23 -14.75 -9.39
C ASN A 73 1.23 -14.69 -8.22
N GLN A 74 0.76 -14.46 -6.98
CA GLN A 74 1.58 -14.25 -5.80
C GLN A 74 2.64 -13.14 -5.97
N ARG A 75 2.39 -12.17 -6.85
CA ARG A 75 3.31 -11.06 -7.09
C ARG A 75 3.32 -10.09 -5.91
N TYR A 76 4.49 -9.62 -5.51
CA TYR A 76 4.60 -8.65 -4.41
C TYR A 76 5.87 -7.83 -4.54
N ALA A 77 5.91 -6.72 -3.82
CA ALA A 77 7.13 -5.95 -3.63
C ALA A 77 7.19 -5.38 -2.21
N ILE A 78 8.41 -5.19 -1.73
CA ILE A 78 8.72 -4.62 -0.42
C ILE A 78 9.50 -3.34 -0.66
N LYS A 79 9.01 -2.22 -0.13
CA LYS A 79 9.76 -0.96 -0.11
C LYS A 79 10.01 -0.49 1.31
N ARG A 80 11.16 0.15 1.52
CA ARG A 80 11.64 0.67 2.80
C ARG A 80 11.97 2.15 2.69
N LEU A 81 11.86 2.89 3.78
CA LEU A 81 12.39 4.25 3.86
C LEU A 81 13.91 4.24 3.68
N ASP A 82 14.44 5.01 2.74
CA ASP A 82 15.87 5.00 2.36
C ASP A 82 16.82 5.23 3.55
N ALA A 83 16.47 6.20 4.39
CA ALA A 83 17.22 6.53 5.60
C ALA A 83 17.18 5.43 6.68
N GLY A 84 16.42 4.35 6.48
CA GLY A 84 16.14 3.34 7.49
C GLY A 84 15.26 3.88 8.63
N LEU A 85 15.02 3.04 9.63
CA LEU A 85 14.29 3.40 10.84
C LEU A 85 15.10 2.99 12.07
N THR A 86 15.20 3.89 13.05
CA THR A 86 15.72 3.54 14.37
C THR A 86 14.75 2.62 15.10
N GLU A 87 15.23 1.87 16.09
CA GLU A 87 14.37 0.99 16.90
C GLU A 87 13.24 1.75 17.60
N GLN A 88 13.47 3.00 18.03
CA GLN A 88 12.42 3.84 18.58
C GLN A 88 11.35 4.20 17.54
N GLN A 89 11.74 4.47 16.29
CA GLN A 89 10.80 4.74 15.20
C GLN A 89 10.00 3.49 14.84
N LYS A 90 10.65 2.31 14.78
CA LYS A 90 9.97 1.03 14.60
C LYS A 90 8.92 0.78 15.67
N GLN A 91 9.26 1.04 16.93
CA GLN A 91 8.33 0.91 18.05
C GLN A 91 7.12 1.85 17.92
N ARG A 92 7.34 3.12 17.53
CA ARG A 92 6.23 4.06 17.28
C ARG A 92 5.30 3.61 16.15
N ILE A 93 5.83 2.98 15.10
CA ILE A 93 5.00 2.37 14.04
C ILE A 93 4.08 1.30 14.64
N VAL A 94 4.64 0.38 15.43
CA VAL A 94 3.88 -0.72 16.05
C VAL A 94 2.79 -0.17 16.98
N GLU A 95 3.08 0.87 17.75
CA GLU A 95 2.12 1.53 18.66
C GLU A 95 0.92 2.16 17.94
N GLN A 96 1.04 2.52 16.65
CA GLN A 96 -0.07 3.02 15.86
C GLN A 96 -1.08 1.95 15.45
N VAL A 97 -0.71 0.67 15.51
CA VAL A 97 -1.51 -0.42 14.93
C VAL A 97 -2.77 -0.73 15.76
N PRO A 98 -2.71 -0.93 17.10
CA PRO A 98 -3.87 -1.40 17.88
C PRO A 98 -5.12 -0.54 17.72
N SER A 99 -4.98 0.79 17.72
CA SER A 99 -6.10 1.74 17.59
C SER A 99 -6.75 1.73 16.20
N ARG A 100 -6.08 1.12 15.21
CA ARG A 100 -6.51 1.02 13.82
C ARG A 100 -7.07 -0.35 13.46
N LEU A 101 -7.01 -1.35 14.34
CA LEU A 101 -7.56 -2.69 14.07
C LEU A 101 -9.08 -2.71 14.19
N ARG A 102 -9.71 -3.67 13.50
CA ARG A 102 -11.17 -3.90 13.49
C ARG A 102 -11.98 -2.67 13.04
N LYS A 103 -11.39 -1.77 12.25
CA LYS A 103 -12.10 -0.65 11.62
C LYS A 103 -12.67 -1.09 10.27
N LEU A 104 -13.88 -0.63 9.97
CA LEU A 104 -14.57 -0.93 8.72
C LEU A 104 -13.82 -0.37 7.51
N TYR A 105 -13.82 -1.15 6.44
CA TYR A 105 -13.25 -0.73 5.15
C TYR A 105 -14.11 0.35 4.47
N HIS A 106 -13.46 1.31 3.82
CA HIS A 106 -14.11 2.39 3.08
C HIS A 106 -13.93 2.20 1.57
N THR A 107 -14.89 1.53 0.93
CA THR A 107 -14.89 1.27 -0.52
C THR A 107 -14.95 2.54 -1.37
N GLY A 108 -15.43 3.66 -0.84
CA GLY A 108 -15.42 4.95 -1.55
C GLY A 108 -14.12 5.76 -1.43
N PHE A 109 -13.06 5.17 -0.82
CA PHE A 109 -11.72 5.75 -0.63
C PHE A 109 -11.66 7.22 -0.16
N LYS A 110 -12.54 7.63 0.76
CA LYS A 110 -12.58 9.01 1.30
C LYS A 110 -11.54 9.15 2.41
N TYR A 111 -10.52 9.99 2.19
CA TYR A 111 -9.45 10.20 3.16
C TYR A 111 -9.97 10.69 4.52
N GLU A 112 -10.94 11.60 4.58
CA GLU A 112 -11.45 12.15 5.85
C GLU A 112 -12.43 11.21 6.58
N SER A 113 -12.72 10.02 6.03
CA SER A 113 -13.64 9.09 6.70
C SER A 113 -13.03 8.50 7.97
N SER A 114 -13.87 8.21 8.98
CA SER A 114 -13.47 7.42 10.15
C SER A 114 -13.19 5.94 9.82
N ARG A 115 -13.67 5.47 8.66
CA ARG A 115 -13.36 4.17 8.07
C ARG A 115 -12.00 4.20 7.36
N GLN A 116 -11.43 3.04 7.08
CA GLN A 116 -10.07 2.91 6.55
C GLN A 116 -10.03 2.20 5.21
N PHE A 117 -8.97 2.41 4.45
CA PHE A 117 -8.61 1.61 3.28
C PHE A 117 -7.10 1.44 3.26
N CYS A 118 -6.60 0.49 2.45
CA CYS A 118 -5.24 -0.03 2.59
C CYS A 118 -4.14 1.05 2.55
N SER A 119 -4.14 1.93 1.55
CA SER A 119 -3.15 3.01 1.43
C SER A 119 -3.29 4.05 2.53
N LYS A 120 -4.51 4.48 2.89
CA LYS A 120 -4.73 5.38 4.04
C LYS A 120 -4.19 4.79 5.34
N PHE A 121 -4.38 3.49 5.55
CA PHE A 121 -3.91 2.81 6.75
C PHE A 121 -2.40 2.95 6.93
N VAL A 122 -1.63 2.64 5.88
CA VAL A 122 -0.17 2.74 5.91
C VAL A 122 0.29 4.19 5.96
N PHE A 123 -0.31 5.06 5.14
CA PHE A 123 0.00 6.49 5.10
C PHE A 123 -0.15 7.16 6.47
N ASP A 124 -1.30 6.96 7.14
CA ASP A 124 -1.55 7.58 8.44
C ASP A 124 -0.62 7.02 9.53
N ILE A 125 -0.24 5.73 9.49
CA ILE A 125 0.74 5.15 10.42
C ILE A 125 2.08 5.89 10.29
N TYR A 126 2.60 6.01 9.08
CA TYR A 126 3.85 6.70 8.82
C TYR A 126 3.80 8.18 9.20
N LYS A 127 2.72 8.86 8.81
CA LYS A 127 2.49 10.27 9.12
C LYS A 127 2.43 10.52 10.63
N GLU A 128 1.72 9.69 11.38
CA GLU A 128 1.52 9.91 12.82
C GLU A 128 2.68 9.38 13.67
N ALA A 129 3.31 8.26 13.30
CA ALA A 129 4.45 7.71 14.05
C ALA A 129 5.75 8.48 13.80
N LEU A 130 5.98 8.91 12.56
CA LEU A 130 7.27 9.40 12.10
C LEU A 130 7.25 10.84 11.58
N CYS A 131 6.07 11.46 11.42
CA CYS A 131 5.92 12.74 10.71
C CYS A 131 6.39 12.68 9.24
N ILE A 132 6.34 11.49 8.62
CA ILE A 132 6.74 11.29 7.22
C ILE A 132 5.51 10.90 6.40
N PRO A 133 4.99 11.76 5.51
CA PRO A 133 3.89 11.41 4.62
C PRO A 133 4.41 10.58 3.44
N VAL A 134 4.41 9.25 3.55
CA VAL A 134 4.91 8.34 2.49
C VAL A 134 4.00 8.21 1.27
N GLY A 135 3.53 9.32 0.72
CA GLY A 135 2.68 9.39 -0.46
C GLY A 135 1.89 10.69 -0.47
N GLU A 136 1.14 10.91 -1.55
CA GLU A 136 0.39 12.15 -1.75
C GLU A 136 -1.10 11.97 -1.49
N ILE A 137 -1.68 12.98 -0.84
CA ILE A 137 -3.14 13.14 -0.75
C ILE A 137 -3.58 13.97 -1.95
N GLU A 138 -4.40 13.37 -2.80
CA GLU A 138 -4.90 13.98 -4.03
C GLU A 138 -6.43 13.85 -4.10
N THR A 139 -7.06 14.67 -4.92
CA THR A 139 -8.49 14.57 -5.24
C THR A 139 -8.76 13.45 -6.26
N PHE A 140 -9.99 12.94 -6.29
CA PHE A 140 -10.43 12.05 -7.36
C PHE A 140 -10.34 12.71 -8.76
N GLY A 141 -10.50 14.04 -8.83
CA GLY A 141 -10.26 14.83 -10.04
C GLY A 141 -8.83 14.69 -10.54
N GLU A 142 -7.85 14.97 -9.69
CA GLU A 142 -6.43 14.84 -10.02
C GLU A 142 -6.07 13.39 -10.40
N LEU A 143 -6.51 12.42 -9.59
CA LEU A 143 -6.25 11.00 -9.82
C LEU A 143 -6.79 10.50 -11.16
N LEU A 144 -8.04 10.84 -11.50
CA LEU A 144 -8.69 10.31 -12.71
C LEU A 144 -8.31 11.09 -13.98
N ASN A 145 -7.94 12.36 -13.86
CA ASN A 145 -7.50 13.18 -15.00
C ASN A 145 -6.02 12.98 -15.34
N SER A 146 -5.19 12.60 -14.36
CA SER A 146 -3.77 12.31 -14.58
C SER A 146 -3.53 11.03 -15.39
N ASN A 147 -4.57 10.21 -15.59
CA ASN A 147 -4.46 8.95 -16.30
C ASN A 147 -5.51 8.79 -17.41
N PRO A 148 -5.11 8.86 -18.70
CA PRO A 148 -6.04 8.70 -19.82
C PRO A 148 -6.68 7.30 -19.90
N ASN A 149 -6.07 6.30 -19.26
CA ASN A 149 -6.60 4.93 -19.20
C ASN A 149 -7.57 4.71 -18.03
N ALA A 150 -7.82 5.73 -17.20
CA ALA A 150 -8.83 5.64 -16.15
C ALA A 150 -10.21 5.43 -16.78
N LYS A 151 -10.75 4.21 -16.68
CA LYS A 151 -12.08 3.88 -17.24
C LYS A 151 -13.16 4.61 -16.46
N LEU A 152 -13.51 5.84 -16.86
CA LEU A 152 -14.53 6.66 -16.20
C LEU A 152 -15.88 5.95 -16.09
N THR A 153 -16.21 5.07 -17.03
CA THR A 153 -17.43 4.23 -16.97
C THR A 153 -17.45 3.32 -15.74
N PHE A 154 -16.31 2.72 -15.37
CA PHE A 154 -16.18 1.95 -14.14
C PHE A 154 -16.39 2.83 -12.92
N TRP A 155 -15.77 4.00 -12.86
CA TRP A 155 -15.87 4.89 -11.70
C TRP A 155 -17.27 5.49 -11.53
N LYS A 156 -17.95 5.79 -12.64
CA LYS A 156 -19.38 6.15 -12.61
C LYS A 156 -20.20 5.00 -12.04
N PHE A 157 -20.00 3.76 -12.48
CA PHE A 157 -20.70 2.61 -11.92
C PHE A 157 -20.41 2.41 -10.43
N TRP A 158 -19.13 2.48 -10.03
CA TRP A 158 -18.67 2.35 -8.64
C TRP A 158 -19.33 3.37 -7.71
N PHE A 159 -19.50 4.60 -8.18
CA PHE A 159 -20.13 5.70 -7.42
C PHE A 159 -21.60 5.93 -7.79
N LEU A 160 -22.28 4.93 -8.37
CA LEU A 160 -23.71 4.99 -8.69
C LEU A 160 -24.11 6.23 -9.53
N GLY A 161 -23.26 6.59 -10.49
CA GLY A 161 -23.44 7.68 -11.46
C GLY A 161 -22.65 8.95 -11.17
N SER A 162 -22.34 9.23 -9.90
CA SER A 162 -21.78 10.52 -9.48
C SER A 162 -20.40 10.38 -8.85
N ILE A 163 -19.36 10.54 -9.66
CA ILE A 163 -17.97 10.53 -9.20
C ILE A 163 -17.74 11.73 -8.26
N PRO A 164 -17.21 11.51 -7.04
CA PRO A 164 -16.98 12.57 -6.07
C PRO A 164 -15.63 13.26 -6.34
N TRP A 165 -15.56 14.10 -7.38
CA TRP A 165 -14.31 14.67 -7.91
C TRP A 165 -13.44 15.37 -6.84
N GLU A 166 -14.03 16.17 -5.96
CA GLU A 166 -13.31 16.90 -4.88
C GLU A 166 -12.92 16.04 -3.67
N ARG A 167 -13.33 14.76 -3.64
CA ARG A 167 -13.00 13.88 -2.52
C ARG A 167 -11.50 13.63 -2.53
N LYS A 168 -10.86 13.83 -1.38
CA LYS A 168 -9.47 13.47 -1.18
C LYS A 168 -9.29 11.98 -0.95
N THR A 169 -8.19 11.46 -1.45
CA THR A 169 -7.77 10.07 -1.31
C THR A 169 -6.25 9.98 -1.27
N VAL A 170 -5.74 8.79 -0.97
CA VAL A 170 -4.31 8.45 -1.05
C VAL A 170 -4.23 7.07 -1.67
N THR A 171 -3.34 6.83 -2.62
CA THR A 171 -3.39 5.60 -3.44
C THR A 171 -2.20 4.69 -3.16
N PRO A 172 -2.31 3.37 -3.38
CA PRO A 172 -1.14 2.50 -3.44
C PRO A 172 -0.07 2.99 -4.40
N ALA A 173 -0.47 3.67 -5.49
CA ALA A 173 0.44 4.27 -6.46
C ALA A 173 1.23 5.44 -5.89
N SER A 174 0.61 6.34 -5.12
CA SER A 174 1.32 7.48 -4.53
C SER A 174 2.33 7.02 -3.48
N LEU A 175 2.03 5.95 -2.74
CA LEU A 175 3.00 5.25 -1.88
C LEU A 175 4.11 4.59 -2.72
N TRP A 176 3.75 3.86 -3.79
CA TRP A 176 4.71 3.13 -4.61
C TRP A 176 5.77 4.05 -5.24
N HIS A 177 5.35 5.21 -5.74
CA HIS A 177 6.23 6.19 -6.38
C HIS A 177 6.89 7.18 -5.42
N HIS A 178 6.64 7.08 -4.12
CA HIS A 178 7.22 8.00 -3.15
C HIS A 178 8.78 7.94 -3.19
N PRO A 179 9.47 9.07 -3.39
CA PRO A 179 10.91 9.10 -3.65
C PRO A 179 11.75 8.68 -2.45
N GLY A 180 11.24 8.87 -1.23
CA GLY A 180 11.92 8.41 -0.02
C GLY A 180 11.85 6.91 0.24
N LEU A 181 11.17 6.14 -0.62
CA LEU A 181 11.07 4.69 -0.49
C LEU A 181 11.91 3.96 -1.55
N VAL A 182 12.84 3.12 -1.09
CA VAL A 182 13.68 2.25 -1.94
C VAL A 182 13.10 0.85 -2.04
N LEU A 183 13.32 0.18 -3.17
CA LEU A 183 12.90 -1.19 -3.39
C LEU A 183 13.87 -2.16 -2.70
N ILE A 184 13.36 -2.97 -1.77
CA ILE A 184 14.13 -4.02 -1.09
C ILE A 184 14.03 -5.34 -1.84
N HIS A 185 12.82 -5.68 -2.30
CA HIS A 185 12.57 -6.93 -2.99
C HIS A 185 11.31 -6.85 -3.87
N ALA A 186 11.30 -7.56 -5.00
CA ALA A 186 10.14 -7.69 -5.86
C ALA A 186 10.08 -9.08 -6.51
N VAL A 187 8.87 -9.62 -6.64
CA VAL A 187 8.57 -10.86 -7.36
C VAL A 187 7.40 -10.61 -8.30
N GLY A 188 7.60 -10.86 -9.60
CA GLY A 188 6.53 -10.74 -10.61
C GLY A 188 6.05 -9.30 -10.84
N VAL A 189 6.93 -8.32 -10.60
CA VAL A 189 6.68 -6.88 -10.82
C VAL A 189 7.76 -6.37 -11.75
N GLU A 190 7.36 -5.75 -12.86
CA GLU A 190 8.29 -5.02 -13.72
C GLU A 190 8.67 -3.71 -13.01
N THR A 191 9.92 -3.62 -12.59
CA THR A 191 10.51 -2.37 -12.08
C THR A 191 11.49 -1.86 -13.14
N PRO A 192 11.50 -0.56 -13.47
CA PRO A 192 12.60 0.01 -14.23
C PRO A 192 13.90 -0.31 -13.48
N GLN A 193 14.79 -1.09 -14.07
CA GLN A 193 16.13 -1.25 -13.52
C GLN A 193 16.80 0.13 -13.56
N PRO A 194 17.58 0.51 -12.53
CA PRO A 194 18.55 1.58 -12.71
C PRO A 194 19.47 1.14 -13.86
N GLU A 195 19.58 1.96 -14.91
CA GLU A 195 20.63 1.80 -15.90
C GLU A 195 21.96 1.70 -15.13
N LEU A 196 22.63 0.56 -15.24
CA LEU A 196 24.04 0.46 -14.92
C LEU A 196 24.74 1.45 -15.85
N THR A 197 25.04 2.64 -15.35
CA THR A 197 26.03 3.51 -15.96
C THR A 197 27.35 2.77 -15.84
N GLU A 198 27.71 2.05 -16.90
CA GLU A 198 29.08 1.61 -17.14
C GLU A 198 29.94 2.87 -17.14
N ALA A 199 30.65 3.08 -16.03
CA ALA A 199 31.72 4.05 -15.96
C ALA A 199 32.82 3.56 -16.92
N VAL A 200 33.03 4.32 -17.99
CA VAL A 200 34.18 4.21 -18.90
C VAL A 200 35.39 4.84 -18.24
#